data_AF-A0A944U5I9-F1
#
_entry.id   AF-A0A944U5I9-F1
#
_cell.length_a   1.000
_cell.length_b   1.000
_cell.length_c   1.000
_cell.angle_alpha   90.00
_cell.angle_beta   90.00
_cell.angle_gamma   90.00
#
_symmetry.space_group_name_H-M   'P 1'
#
loop_
_entity.id
_entity.type
_entity.pdbx_description
1 polymer ?
#
loop_
_entity_poly.entity_id
_entity_poly.type
_entity_poly.pdbx_seq_one_letter_code
_entity_poly.pdbx_strand_id
1 'polypeptide(L)'
;MSTVTFIIGDQIKEVKAENGKTILQIGLDAGVPIENACGGNGFCTTCLCSVKEGSNNLSERNDREENMGILEDPERLGCQAKVKGDVTVELLDQ
;
A
#
# COMPACT_ATOMS: atom_id res chain seq x y z
N MET A 1 -3.01 16.92 0.97
CA MET A 1 -3.59 15.76 1.67
C MET A 1 -4.26 14.93 0.61
N SER A 2 -4.06 13.62 0.68
CA SER A 2 -4.65 12.64 -0.21
C SER A 2 -5.59 11.72 0.56
N THR A 3 -6.56 11.15 -0.13
CA THR A 3 -7.45 10.12 0.41
C THR A 3 -6.91 8.75 0.01
N VAL A 4 -6.67 7.90 0.99
CA VAL A 4 -6.33 6.49 0.77
C VAL A 4 -7.53 5.64 1.15
N THR A 5 -8.04 4.88 0.20
CA THR A 5 -9.18 3.98 0.39
C THR A 5 -8.67 2.55 0.48
N PHE A 6 -8.88 1.91 1.63
CA PHE A 6 -8.55 0.51 1.87
C PHE A 6 -9.80 -0.36 1.68
N ILE A 7 -9.71 -1.36 0.82
CA ILE A 7 -10.69 -2.43 0.65
C ILE A 7 -10.18 -3.66 1.41
N ILE A 8 -10.98 -4.18 2.32
CA ILE A 8 -10.63 -5.27 3.25
C ILE A 8 -11.80 -6.26 3.25
N GLY A 9 -11.77 -7.24 2.35
CA GLY A 9 -12.96 -8.03 2.02
C GLY A 9 -14.11 -7.11 1.59
N ASP A 10 -15.26 -7.20 2.26
CA ASP A 10 -16.42 -6.35 1.98
C ASP A 10 -16.37 -4.97 2.66
N GLN A 11 -15.33 -4.67 3.44
CA GLN A 11 -15.21 -3.41 4.17
C GLN A 11 -14.40 -2.38 3.39
N ILE A 12 -14.86 -1.14 3.43
CA ILE A 12 -14.15 0.01 2.86
C ILE A 12 -13.81 0.99 3.98
N LYS A 13 -12.57 1.44 4.01
CA LYS A 13 -12.08 2.44 4.96
C LYS A 13 -11.30 3.53 4.27
N GLU A 14 -11.81 4.75 4.35
CA GLU A 14 -11.15 5.94 3.81
C GLU A 14 -10.34 6.66 4.89
N VAL A 15 -9.12 7.03 4.54
CA VAL A 15 -8.17 7.68 5.44
C VAL A 15 -7.58 8.89 4.76
N LYS A 16 -7.65 10.06 5.40
CA LYS A 16 -6.89 11.24 4.95
C LYS A 16 -5.44 11.12 5.41
N ALA A 17 -4.52 11.26 4.48
CA ALA A 17 -3.10 11.14 4.73
C ALA A 17 -2.30 12.31 4.14
N GLU A 18 -1.16 12.56 4.74
CA GLU A 18 -0.12 13.40 4.17
C GLU A 18 0.62 12.66 3.06
N ASN A 19 0.91 13.38 1.98
CA ASN A 19 1.65 12.83 0.85
C ASN A 19 3.09 12.49 1.31
N GLY A 20 3.64 11.42 0.74
CA GLY A 20 4.98 10.92 1.04
C GLY A 20 5.02 9.80 2.08
N LYS A 21 3.93 9.57 2.85
CA LYS A 21 3.78 8.38 3.67
C LYS A 21 3.51 7.14 2.80
N THR A 22 3.90 5.97 3.28
CA THR A 22 3.65 4.69 2.62
C THR A 22 2.23 4.22 2.90
N ILE A 23 1.68 3.39 2.02
CA ILE A 23 0.37 2.76 2.22
C ILE A 23 0.34 2.02 3.57
N LEU A 24 1.41 1.30 3.91
CA LEU A 24 1.55 0.60 5.19
C LEU A 24 1.44 1.56 6.37
N GLN A 25 2.22 2.66 6.38
CA GLN A 25 2.20 3.60 7.49
C GLN A 25 0.82 4.21 7.69
N ILE A 26 0.17 4.60 6.59
CA ILE A 26 -1.17 5.20 6.62
C ILE A 26 -2.19 4.19 7.15
N GLY A 27 -2.13 2.94 6.69
CA GLY A 27 -3.01 1.88 7.16
C GLY A 27 -2.85 1.60 8.65
N LEU A 28 -1.61 1.42 9.13
CA LEU A 28 -1.33 1.16 10.54
C LEU A 28 -1.76 2.33 11.44
N ASP A 29 -1.46 3.57 11.06
CA ASP A 29 -1.87 4.78 11.80
C ASP A 29 -3.41 4.85 11.91
N ALA A 30 -4.13 4.33 10.91
CA ALA A 30 -5.59 4.29 10.90
C ALA A 30 -6.18 3.02 11.53
N GLY A 31 -5.38 2.06 11.99
CA GLY A 31 -5.86 0.78 12.51
C GLY A 31 -6.45 -0.14 11.43
N VAL A 32 -5.91 -0.07 10.21
CA VAL A 32 -6.11 -1.10 9.18
C VAL A 32 -5.19 -2.28 9.53
N PRO A 33 -5.72 -3.52 9.60
CA PRO A 33 -4.86 -4.68 9.76
C PRO A 33 -4.07 -4.83 8.47
N ILE A 34 -2.78 -4.52 8.46
CA ILE A 34 -1.88 -4.81 7.35
C ILE A 34 -0.73 -5.60 7.92
N GLU A 35 -0.59 -6.84 7.48
CA GLU A 35 0.52 -7.66 7.93
C GLU A 35 1.86 -7.10 7.46
N ASN A 36 2.86 -7.12 8.33
CA ASN A 36 4.15 -6.48 8.08
C ASN A 36 5.29 -7.25 8.74
N ALA A 37 5.44 -8.55 8.42
CA ALA A 37 6.37 -9.45 9.09
C ALA A 37 7.83 -8.94 9.14
N CYS A 38 8.29 -8.23 8.10
CA CYS A 38 9.64 -7.63 8.08
C CYS A 38 9.72 -6.20 8.66
N GLY A 39 8.63 -5.68 9.23
CA GLY A 39 8.57 -4.31 9.76
C GLY A 39 8.60 -3.21 8.68
N GLY A 40 8.23 -3.53 7.43
CA GLY A 40 8.22 -2.57 6.32
C GLY A 40 9.58 -2.38 5.63
N ASN A 41 10.52 -3.31 5.82
CA ASN A 41 11.85 -3.23 5.24
C ASN A 41 11.96 -3.77 3.80
N GLY A 42 10.87 -4.30 3.23
CA GLY A 42 10.87 -4.84 1.86
C GLY A 42 11.57 -6.20 1.74
N PHE A 43 11.52 -7.02 2.79
CA PHE A 43 12.08 -8.38 2.84
C PHE A 43 11.02 -9.48 2.99
N CYS A 44 9.73 -9.13 2.86
CA CYS A 44 8.60 -10.06 2.86
C CYS A 44 7.50 -9.52 1.95
N THR A 45 6.48 -10.33 1.69
CA THR A 45 5.31 -9.97 0.88
C THR A 45 4.03 -9.79 1.68
N THR A 46 4.05 -9.89 3.01
CA THR A 46 2.82 -9.84 3.84
C THR A 46 2.06 -8.50 3.73
N CYS A 47 2.73 -7.40 3.33
CA CYS A 47 2.08 -6.11 3.11
C CYS A 47 1.64 -5.88 1.66
N LEU A 48 1.58 -6.94 0.85
CA LEU A 48 1.16 -6.87 -0.55
C LEU A 48 -0.26 -6.32 -0.65
N CYS A 49 -0.48 -5.42 -1.59
CA CYS A 49 -1.81 -4.88 -1.89
C CYS A 49 -2.01 -4.76 -3.40
N SER A 50 -3.26 -4.87 -3.84
CA SER A 50 -3.67 -4.65 -5.22
C SER A 50 -4.23 -3.23 -5.38
N VAL A 51 -3.58 -2.40 -6.19
CA VAL A 51 -4.04 -1.05 -6.53
C VAL A 51 -5.24 -1.15 -7.46
N LYS A 52 -6.38 -0.62 -7.05
CA LYS A 52 -7.61 -0.56 -7.86
C LYS A 52 -7.72 0.73 -8.64
N GLU A 53 -7.33 1.84 -8.02
CA GLU A 53 -7.36 3.17 -8.62
C GLU A 53 -6.17 4.00 -8.15
N GLY A 54 -5.70 4.91 -9.00
CA GLY A 54 -4.65 5.85 -8.62
C GLY A 54 -3.23 5.26 -8.63
N SER A 55 -2.91 4.29 -9.48
CA SER A 55 -1.53 3.77 -9.60
C SER A 55 -0.50 4.86 -9.94
N ASN A 56 -0.89 5.81 -10.80
CA ASN A 56 -0.09 7.00 -11.13
C ASN A 56 0.13 7.95 -9.95
N ASN A 57 -0.64 7.80 -8.87
CA ASN A 57 -0.53 8.61 -7.65
C ASN A 57 0.41 7.99 -6.62
N LEU A 58 1.20 6.97 -6.99
CA LEU A 58 2.20 6.36 -6.13
C LEU A 58 3.63 6.77 -6.53
N SER A 59 4.59 6.51 -5.65
CA SER A 59 5.99 6.51 -6.04
C SER A 59 6.27 5.43 -7.08
N GLU A 60 7.30 5.69 -7.88
CA GLU A 60 7.92 4.66 -8.70
C GLU A 60 8.33 3.47 -7.82
N ARG A 61 8.38 2.30 -8.44
CA ARG A 61 8.89 1.09 -7.79
C ARG A 61 10.37 1.31 -7.46
N ASN A 62 10.78 0.69 -6.36
CA ASN A 62 12.19 0.68 -5.97
C ASN A 62 12.75 -0.73 -6.08
N ASP A 63 14.07 -0.83 -5.94
CA ASP A 63 14.78 -2.11 -6.01
C ASP A 63 14.24 -3.15 -5.02
N ARG A 64 13.62 -2.74 -3.89
CA ARG A 64 13.06 -3.70 -2.93
C ARG A 64 11.79 -4.36 -3.47
N GLU A 65 10.92 -3.61 -4.14
CA GLU A 65 9.76 -4.19 -4.83
C GLU A 65 10.22 -5.11 -5.97
N GLU A 66 11.22 -4.68 -6.74
CA GLU A 66 11.78 -5.47 -7.85
C GLU A 66 12.42 -6.78 -7.38
N ASN A 67 13.24 -6.73 -6.33
CA ASN A 67 13.88 -7.90 -5.74
C ASN A 67 12.88 -8.91 -5.16
N MET A 68 11.69 -8.44 -4.77
CA MET A 68 10.58 -9.29 -4.30
C MET A 68 9.69 -9.78 -5.44
N GLY A 69 10.01 -9.45 -6.70
CA GLY A 69 9.25 -9.87 -7.88
C GLY A 69 7.98 -9.06 -8.15
N ILE A 70 7.79 -7.92 -7.47
CA ILE A 70 6.60 -7.08 -7.64
C ILE A 70 6.90 -6.02 -8.71
N LEU A 71 6.79 -6.43 -9.98
CA LEU A 71 7.29 -5.68 -11.13
C LEU A 71 6.23 -4.81 -11.82
N GLU A 72 4.96 -5.22 -11.73
CA GLU A 72 3.89 -4.63 -12.53
C GLU A 72 2.63 -4.37 -11.70
N ASP A 73 1.78 -3.48 -12.20
CA ASP A 73 0.47 -3.23 -11.63
C ASP A 73 -0.43 -4.46 -11.82
N PRO A 74 -1.41 -4.69 -10.92
CA PRO A 74 -1.81 -3.79 -9.83
C PRO A 74 -1.04 -3.99 -8.53
N GLU A 75 -0.08 -4.90 -8.46
CA GLU A 75 0.51 -5.32 -7.18
C GLU A 75 1.57 -4.34 -6.66
N ARG A 76 1.50 -3.98 -5.38
CA ARG A 76 2.51 -3.14 -4.70
C ARG A 76 2.85 -3.73 -3.35
N LEU A 77 4.10 -3.52 -2.90
CA LEU A 77 4.40 -3.67 -1.47
C LEU A 77 3.94 -2.40 -0.78
N GLY A 78 2.90 -2.50 0.07
CA GLY A 78 2.34 -1.33 0.77
C GLY A 78 3.38 -0.59 1.62
N CYS A 79 4.43 -1.28 2.07
CA CYS A 79 5.54 -0.65 2.79
C CYS A 79 6.51 0.17 1.94
N GLN A 80 6.55 -0.05 0.63
CA GLN A 80 7.45 0.65 -0.29
C GLN A 80 6.73 1.71 -1.13
N ALA A 81 5.43 1.51 -1.40
CA ALA A 81 4.62 2.43 -2.18
C ALA A 81 4.25 3.69 -1.37
N LYS A 82 4.83 4.84 -1.74
CA LYS A 82 4.52 6.15 -1.15
C LYS A 82 3.37 6.83 -1.88
N VAL A 83 2.42 7.38 -1.14
CA VAL A 83 1.23 8.06 -1.66
C VAL A 83 1.56 9.51 -2.05
N LYS A 84 1.23 9.90 -3.28
CA LYS A 84 1.39 11.26 -3.82
C LYS A 84 0.05 11.92 -4.19
N GLY A 85 -1.03 11.15 -4.26
CA GLY A 85 -2.38 11.54 -4.64
C GLY A 85 -3.39 10.50 -4.15
N ASP A 86 -4.66 10.67 -4.49
CA ASP A 86 -5.71 9.75 -4.03
C ASP A 86 -5.50 8.34 -4.62
N VAL A 87 -5.68 7.30 -3.81
CA VAL A 87 -5.43 5.92 -4.21
C VAL A 87 -6.39 4.97 -3.51
N THR A 88 -6.85 3.96 -4.25
CA THR A 88 -7.68 2.87 -3.73
C THR A 88 -6.88 1.58 -3.82
N VAL A 89 -6.72 0.89 -2.68
CA VAL A 89 -6.01 -0.38 -2.60
C VAL A 89 -6.83 -1.45 -1.91
N GLU A 90 -6.73 -2.67 -2.42
CA GLU A 90 -7.31 -3.86 -1.82
C GLU A 90 -6.22 -4.68 -1.14
N LEU A 91 -6.49 -5.08 0.09
CA LEU A 91 -5.66 -6.03 0.82
C LEU A 91 -6.13 -7.43 0.46
N LEU A 92 -5.25 -8.20 -0.19
CA LEU A 92 -5.53 -9.57 -0.62
C LEU A 92 -5.18 -10.51 0.54
N ASP A 93 -6.14 -11.34 0.94
CA ASP A 93 -6.03 -12.41 1.96
C ASP A 93 -5.31 -12.02 3.27
N GLN A 94 -6.10 -11.72 4.31
CA GLN A 94 -5.64 -11.67 5.71
C GLN A 94 -6.38 -12.67 6.59
#